data_AF-A0A9Q0AHA2-F1
#
_entry.id   AF-A0A9Q0AHA2-F1
#
_cell.length_a   1.000
_cell.length_b   1.000
_cell.length_c   1.000
_cell.angle_alpha   90.00
_cell.angle_beta   90.00
_cell.angle_gamma   90.00
#
_symmetry.space_group_name_H-M   'P 1'
#
loop_
_entity.id
_entity.type
_entity.pdbx_description
1 polymer ?
#
loop_
_entity_poly.entity_id
_entity_poly.type
_entity_poly.pdbx_seq_one_letter_code
_entity_poly.pdbx_strand_id
1 'polypeptide(L)'
;MAAETTRRASLNSHFSRARISSRPDLIGSKIDRLCGRINDFASTGRSLPLGDTISAFQRDVSNYFVLGKDFGDLEKDDFGSFMTAFARGIGPMWHRSKHMPWYGRFMHSIFKDFLIKNADPITAAYMRYARASPADYI
;
A
#
# COMPACT_ATOMS: atom_id res chain seq x y z
N MET A 1 14.49 -23.62 -7.16
CA MET A 1 14.05 -22.93 -8.40
C MET A 1 12.64 -23.31 -8.86
N ALA A 2 12.19 -24.56 -8.78
CA ALA A 2 10.84 -24.96 -9.25
C ALA A 2 9.66 -24.23 -8.57
N ALA A 3 9.75 -23.95 -7.27
CA ALA A 3 8.66 -23.31 -6.52
C ALA A 3 8.35 -21.86 -6.97
N GLU A 4 9.36 -21.11 -7.41
CA GLU A 4 9.17 -19.72 -7.86
C GLU A 4 8.44 -19.67 -9.20
N THR A 5 8.80 -20.55 -10.12
CA THR A 5 8.17 -20.67 -11.45
C THR A 5 6.70 -21.06 -11.32
N THR A 6 6.39 -22.04 -10.47
CA THR A 6 5.00 -22.45 -10.20
C THR A 6 4.18 -21.32 -9.58
N ARG A 7 4.76 -20.56 -8.63
CA ARG A 7 4.08 -19.42 -8.00
C ARG A 7 3.82 -18.27 -8.96
N ARG A 8 4.72 -18.01 -9.91
CA ARG A 8 4.52 -17.00 -10.96
C ARG A 8 3.47 -17.44 -11.99
N ALA A 9 3.51 -18.72 -12.38
CA ALA A 9 2.59 -19.28 -13.38
C ALA A 9 1.11 -19.16 -12.95
N SER A 10 0.79 -19.38 -11.67
CA SER A 10 -0.58 -19.25 -11.17
C SER A 10 -1.08 -17.80 -11.17
N LEU A 11 -0.20 -16.81 -11.01
CA LEU A 11 -0.55 -15.39 -11.03
C LEU A 11 -0.67 -14.82 -12.45
N ASN A 12 0.01 -15.40 -13.44
CA ASN A 12 0.03 -14.88 -14.81
C ASN A 12 -1.37 -14.80 -15.45
N SER A 13 -2.28 -15.72 -15.11
CA SER A 13 -3.66 -15.71 -15.62
C SER A 13 -4.44 -14.47 -15.12
N HIS A 14 -4.19 -14.05 -13.88
CA HIS A 14 -4.82 -12.90 -13.25
C HIS A 14 -4.33 -11.56 -13.83
N PHE A 15 -3.05 -11.48 -14.22
CA PHE A 15 -2.45 -10.28 -14.81
C PHE A 15 -2.38 -10.32 -16.34
N SER A 16 -3.18 -11.16 -16.99
CA SER A 16 -3.24 -11.20 -18.45
C SER A 16 -3.86 -9.93 -19.03
N ARG A 17 -3.36 -9.50 -20.21
CA ARG A 17 -3.86 -8.30 -20.90
C ARG A 17 -5.37 -8.33 -21.10
N ALA A 18 -5.93 -9.51 -21.42
CA ALA A 18 -7.37 -9.72 -21.57
C ALA A 18 -8.15 -9.43 -20.28
N ARG A 19 -7.66 -9.88 -19.12
CA ARG A 19 -8.29 -9.67 -17.80
C ARG A 19 -8.21 -8.20 -17.34
N ILE A 20 -7.13 -7.51 -17.70
CA ILE A 20 -6.96 -6.09 -17.43
C ILE A 20 -7.90 -5.27 -18.31
N SER A 21 -7.93 -5.56 -19.62
CA SER A 21 -8.80 -4.88 -20.59
C SER A 21 -10.29 -5.16 -20.36
N SER A 22 -10.65 -6.23 -19.66
CA SER A 22 -12.04 -6.53 -19.30
C SER A 22 -12.55 -5.75 -18.08
N ARG A 23 -11.77 -4.80 -17.53
CA ARG A 23 -12.16 -3.96 -16.38
C ARG A 23 -12.05 -2.45 -16.67
N PRO A 24 -12.59 -1.95 -17.80
CA PRO A 24 -12.51 -0.53 -18.13
C PRO A 24 -13.26 0.34 -17.11
N ASP A 25 -14.43 -0.12 -16.64
CA ASP A 25 -15.29 0.61 -15.71
C ASP A 25 -14.61 0.89 -14.37
N LEU A 26 -13.78 -0.06 -13.91
CA LEU A 26 -13.01 0.10 -12.68
C LEU A 26 -12.04 1.28 -12.80
N ILE A 27 -11.19 1.23 -13.82
CA ILE A 27 -10.13 2.22 -14.02
C ILE A 27 -10.77 3.57 -14.30
N GLY A 28 -11.85 3.61 -15.10
CA GLY A 28 -12.65 4.80 -15.37
C GLY A 28 -13.15 5.44 -14.08
N SER A 29 -13.85 4.68 -13.23
CA SER A 29 -14.38 5.22 -11.96
C SER A 29 -13.31 5.80 -11.03
N LYS A 30 -12.11 5.20 -11.01
CA LYS A 30 -10.98 5.69 -10.20
C LYS A 30 -10.32 6.92 -10.81
N ILE A 31 -10.24 7.00 -12.14
CA ILE A 31 -9.78 8.21 -12.85
C ILE A 31 -10.76 9.36 -12.63
N ASP A 32 -12.07 9.12 -12.74
CA ASP A 32 -13.09 10.13 -12.50
C ASP A 32 -12.98 10.73 -11.09
N ARG A 33 -12.76 9.87 -10.08
CA ARG A 33 -12.50 10.32 -8.71
C ARG A 33 -11.20 11.12 -8.59
N LEU A 34 -10.13 10.71 -9.27
CA LEU A 34 -8.86 11.45 -9.28
C LEU A 34 -9.04 12.85 -9.88
N CYS A 35 -9.70 12.93 -11.03
CA CYS A 35 -10.05 14.19 -11.68
C CYS A 35 -10.92 15.07 -10.77
N GLY A 36 -11.90 14.47 -10.08
CA GLY A 36 -12.71 15.16 -9.07
C GLY A 36 -11.86 15.79 -7.97
N ARG A 37 -10.94 15.03 -7.37
CA ARG A 37 -10.03 15.54 -6.33
C ARG A 37 -9.11 16.65 -6.85
N ILE A 38 -8.62 16.53 -8.08
CA ILE A 38 -7.82 17.59 -8.71
C ILE A 38 -8.64 18.88 -8.84
N ASN A 39 -9.89 18.77 -9.29
CA ASN A 39 -10.80 19.92 -9.42
C ASN A 39 -11.14 20.56 -8.07
N ASP A 40 -11.35 19.76 -7.01
CA ASP A 40 -11.59 20.28 -5.65
C ASP A 40 -10.40 21.14 -5.17
N PHE A 41 -9.18 20.67 -5.38
CA PHE A 41 -7.97 21.41 -5.00
C PHE A 41 -7.77 22.66 -5.87
N ALA A 42 -8.05 22.57 -7.17
CA ALA A 42 -8.02 23.71 -8.08
C ALA A 42 -9.02 24.80 -7.67
N SER A 43 -10.24 24.42 -7.28
CA SER A 43 -11.29 25.36 -6.84
C SER A 43 -10.98 26.03 -5.49
N THR A 44 -10.21 25.38 -4.62
CA THR A 44 -9.84 25.91 -3.30
C THR A 44 -8.53 26.70 -3.29
N GLY A 45 -7.78 26.71 -4.41
CA GLY A 45 -6.47 27.37 -4.50
C GLY A 45 -5.38 26.70 -3.64
N ARG A 46 -5.63 25.49 -3.15
CA ARG A 46 -4.68 24.74 -2.29
C ARG A 46 -3.72 23.91 -3.14
N SER A 47 -2.49 23.74 -2.66
CA SER A 47 -1.53 22.84 -3.29
C SER A 47 -1.94 21.38 -3.10
N LEU A 48 -1.99 20.63 -4.19
CA LEU A 48 -2.28 19.20 -4.18
C LEU A 48 -0.99 18.40 -3.93
N PRO A 49 -0.92 17.54 -2.89
CA PRO A 49 0.22 16.66 -2.69
C PRO A 49 0.22 15.51 -3.72
N LEU A 50 0.68 15.80 -4.94
CA LEU A 50 0.66 14.88 -6.10
C LEU A 50 1.23 13.49 -5.79
N GLY A 51 2.33 13.42 -5.02
CA GLY A 51 2.94 12.14 -4.66
C GLY A 51 2.02 11.24 -3.85
N ASP A 52 1.28 11.82 -2.90
CA ASP A 52 0.35 11.06 -2.06
C ASP A 52 -0.94 10.75 -2.82
N THR A 53 -1.45 11.68 -3.62
CA THR A 53 -2.63 11.48 -4.46
C THR A 53 -2.43 10.36 -5.50
N ILE A 54 -1.30 10.35 -6.21
CA ILE A 54 -1.00 9.28 -7.18
C ILE A 54 -0.77 7.95 -6.48
N SER A 55 -0.12 7.96 -5.30
CA SER A 55 0.07 6.75 -4.50
C SER A 55 -1.28 6.17 -4.02
N ALA A 56 -2.21 7.03 -3.61
CA ALA A 56 -3.58 6.64 -3.25
C ALA A 56 -4.33 6.02 -4.43
N PHE A 57 -4.26 6.65 -5.61
CA PHE A 57 -4.87 6.12 -6.83
C PHE A 57 -4.30 4.74 -7.17
N GLN A 58 -2.97 4.58 -7.15
CA GLN A 58 -2.30 3.31 -7.41
C GLN A 58 -2.74 2.23 -6.42
N ARG A 59 -2.83 2.55 -5.12
CA ARG A 59 -3.25 1.60 -4.08
C ARG A 59 -4.70 1.18 -4.28
N ASP A 60 -5.60 2.10 -4.55
CA ASP A 60 -7.01 1.79 -4.80
C ASP A 60 -7.18 0.87 -6.02
N VAL A 61 -6.49 1.17 -7.13
CA VAL A 61 -6.52 0.35 -8.34
C VAL A 61 -5.91 -1.04 -8.07
N SER A 62 -4.76 -1.09 -7.40
CA SER A 62 -4.05 -2.33 -7.09
C SER A 62 -4.84 -3.22 -6.12
N ASN A 63 -5.34 -2.64 -5.03
CA ASN A 63 -6.11 -3.36 -4.02
C ASN A 63 -7.41 -3.89 -4.60
N TYR A 64 -8.09 -3.12 -5.45
CA TYR A 64 -9.26 -3.64 -6.12
C TYR A 64 -8.90 -4.75 -7.11
N PHE A 65 -7.83 -4.57 -7.89
CA PHE A 65 -7.45 -5.56 -8.91
C PHE A 65 -7.05 -6.90 -8.29
N VAL A 66 -6.28 -6.86 -7.20
CA VAL A 66 -5.71 -8.02 -6.51
C VAL A 66 -6.67 -8.61 -5.47
N LEU A 67 -7.26 -7.77 -4.62
CA LEU A 67 -8.07 -8.20 -3.47
C LEU A 67 -9.58 -8.06 -3.73
N GLY A 68 -10.00 -7.43 -4.83
CA GLY A 68 -11.41 -7.16 -5.12
C GLY A 68 -12.05 -6.13 -4.17
N LYS A 69 -11.23 -5.43 -3.37
CA LYS A 69 -11.71 -4.52 -2.33
C LYS A 69 -11.24 -3.10 -2.59
N ASP A 70 -12.20 -2.17 -2.51
CA ASP A 70 -11.92 -0.74 -2.50
C ASP A 70 -11.65 -0.28 -1.08
N PHE A 71 -10.50 0.38 -0.86
CA PHE A 71 -10.13 0.95 0.44
C PHE A 71 -10.38 2.46 0.51
N GLY A 72 -10.76 3.09 -0.61
CA GLY A 72 -11.12 4.50 -0.67
C GLY A 72 -9.99 5.43 -0.25
N ASP A 73 -8.73 5.07 -0.51
CA ASP A 73 -7.60 5.92 -0.11
C ASP A 73 -7.63 7.28 -0.81
N LEU A 74 -8.25 7.36 -1.99
CA LEU A 74 -8.40 8.61 -2.75
C LEU A 74 -9.42 9.59 -2.13
N GLU A 75 -10.36 9.06 -1.34
CA GLU A 75 -11.44 9.80 -0.69
C GLU A 75 -11.01 10.37 0.67
N LYS A 76 -9.90 9.87 1.22
CA LYS A 76 -9.34 10.38 2.47
C LYS A 76 -8.74 11.76 2.27
N ASP A 77 -8.92 12.62 3.27
CA ASP A 77 -8.36 13.97 3.26
C ASP A 77 -6.84 13.98 3.17
N ASP A 78 -6.19 12.96 3.72
CA ASP A 78 -4.73 12.80 3.73
C ASP A 78 -4.21 11.90 2.60
N PHE A 79 -5.08 11.43 1.69
CA PHE A 79 -4.75 10.46 0.64
C PHE A 79 -4.05 9.19 1.16
N GLY A 80 -4.31 8.80 2.42
CA GLY A 80 -3.60 7.70 3.07
C GLY A 80 -2.07 7.91 3.10
N SER A 81 -1.63 9.14 3.34
CA SER A 81 -0.23 9.58 3.45
C SER A 81 0.61 8.63 4.32
N PHE A 82 0.01 8.12 5.39
CA PHE A 82 0.58 7.11 6.27
C PHE A 82 1.05 5.86 5.52
N MET A 83 0.19 5.29 4.66
CA MET A 83 0.52 4.09 3.88
C MET A 83 1.59 4.39 2.84
N THR A 84 1.58 5.59 2.25
CA THR A 84 2.65 6.04 1.33
C THR A 84 4.00 6.11 2.06
N ALA A 85 4.03 6.72 3.25
CA ALA A 85 5.25 6.85 4.05
C ALA A 85 5.75 5.47 4.54
N PHE A 86 4.84 4.61 4.97
CA PHE A 86 5.15 3.25 5.38
C PHE A 86 5.75 2.43 4.23
N ALA A 87 5.13 2.46 3.05
CA ALA A 87 5.65 1.77 1.86
C ALA A 87 7.07 2.24 1.50
N ARG A 88 7.34 3.54 1.62
CA ARG A 88 8.68 4.12 1.41
C ARG A 88 9.69 3.64 2.46
N GLY A 89 9.28 3.52 3.71
CA GLY A 89 10.12 3.06 4.82
C GLY A 89 10.43 1.55 4.80
N ILE A 90 9.55 0.72 4.24
CA ILE A 90 9.78 -0.73 4.15
C ILE A 90 10.91 -1.07 3.18
N GLY A 91 11.10 -0.32 2.10
CA GLY A 91 12.11 -0.63 1.08
C GLY A 91 13.51 -0.90 1.67
N PRO A 92 14.10 0.05 2.41
CA PRO A 92 15.38 -0.15 3.09
C PRO A 92 15.39 -1.31 4.10
N MET A 93 14.30 -1.54 4.82
CA MET A 93 14.17 -2.69 5.72
C MET A 93 14.22 -4.01 4.94
N TRP A 94 13.48 -4.10 3.84
CA TRP A 94 13.41 -5.26 2.96
C TRP A 94 14.76 -5.60 2.33
N HIS A 95 15.50 -4.58 1.86
CA HIS A 95 16.86 -4.78 1.36
C HIS A 95 17.79 -5.34 2.45
N ARG A 96 17.74 -4.80 3.66
CA ARG A 96 18.55 -5.29 4.79
C ARG A 96 18.18 -6.71 5.21
N SER A 97 16.89 -7.02 5.31
CA SER A 97 16.42 -8.36 5.72
C SER A 97 16.75 -9.44 4.70
N LYS A 98 16.84 -9.10 3.40
CA LYS A 98 17.23 -10.07 2.36
C LYS A 98 18.68 -10.57 2.51
N HIS A 99 19.59 -9.69 2.90
CA HIS A 99 21.01 -10.04 3.04
C HIS A 99 21.35 -10.64 4.41
N MET A 100 20.47 -10.46 5.40
CA MET A 100 20.68 -10.95 6.77
C MET A 100 19.48 -11.79 7.21
N PRO A 101 19.48 -13.12 6.97
CA PRO A 101 18.35 -14.00 7.31
C PRO A 101 17.98 -14.05 8.80
N TRP A 102 18.92 -13.68 9.68
CA TRP A 102 18.69 -13.55 11.12
C TRP A 102 18.06 -12.21 11.50
N TYR A 103 18.20 -11.17 10.67
CA TYR A 103 17.69 -9.82 10.94
C TYR A 103 16.16 -9.81 11.07
N GLY A 104 15.45 -10.52 10.21
CA GLY A 104 13.99 -10.63 10.31
C GLY A 104 13.54 -11.25 11.64
N ARG A 105 14.18 -12.35 12.08
CA ARG A 105 13.88 -13.01 13.35
C ARG A 105 14.26 -12.15 14.57
N PHE A 106 15.41 -11.48 14.49
CA PHE A 106 15.88 -10.55 15.52
C PHE A 106 14.94 -9.34 15.69
N MET A 107 14.49 -8.73 14.58
CA MET A 107 13.53 -7.62 14.59
C MET A 107 12.14 -8.06 15.08
N HIS A 108 11.78 -9.34 14.95
CA HIS A 108 10.49 -9.83 15.44
C HIS A 108 10.51 -10.14 16.95
N SER A 109 11.66 -10.53 17.53
CA SER A 109 11.75 -10.95 18.93
C SER A 109 12.03 -9.81 19.92
N ILE A 110 12.79 -8.79 19.52
CA ILE A 110 13.26 -7.74 20.44
C ILE A 110 12.44 -6.44 20.30
N PHE A 111 11.73 -6.25 19.18
CA PHE A 111 11.47 -4.91 18.68
C PHE A 111 10.02 -4.41 18.80
N LYS A 112 9.03 -5.21 19.23
CA LYS A 112 7.63 -4.71 19.32
C LYS A 112 7.46 -3.59 20.35
N ASP A 113 7.92 -3.80 21.58
CA ASP A 113 7.79 -2.79 22.65
C ASP A 113 8.85 -1.68 22.53
N PHE A 114 10.04 -2.00 22.01
CA PHE A 114 11.10 -1.02 21.76
C PHE A 114 10.74 -0.04 20.64
N LEU A 115 10.12 -0.50 19.54
CA LEU A 115 9.68 0.35 18.44
C LEU A 115 8.52 1.26 18.82
N ILE A 116 7.53 0.77 19.57
CA ILE A 116 6.41 1.60 19.99
C ILE A 116 6.89 2.78 20.85
N LYS A 117 8.00 2.61 21.57
CA LYS A 117 8.58 3.61 22.47
C LYS A 117 9.61 4.53 21.79
N ASN A 118 10.39 4.04 20.83
CA ASN A 118 11.55 4.76 20.27
C ASN A 118 11.52 4.97 18.74
N ALA A 119 10.55 4.42 18.02
CA ALA A 119 10.48 4.61 16.58
C ALA A 119 9.90 5.98 16.21
N ASP A 120 10.08 6.36 14.95
CA ASP A 120 9.43 7.53 14.39
C ASP A 120 7.89 7.40 14.50
N PRO A 121 7.15 8.53 14.52
CA PRO A 121 5.71 8.54 14.77
C PRO A 121 4.91 7.62 13.84
N ILE A 122 5.37 7.42 12.60
CA ILE A 122 4.70 6.61 11.59
C ILE A 122 4.89 5.13 11.91
N THR A 123 6.11 4.71 12.21
CA THR A 123 6.38 3.33 12.65
C THR A 123 5.67 2.98 13.96
N ALA A 124 5.60 3.93 14.90
CA ALA A 124 4.88 3.73 16.15
C ALA A 124 3.35 3.60 15.93
N ALA A 125 2.75 4.43 15.08
CA ALA A 125 1.34 4.35 14.72
C ALA A 125 1.00 3.02 14.01
N TYR A 126 1.88 2.53 13.13
CA TYR A 126 1.74 1.21 12.51
C TYR A 126 1.73 0.09 13.54
N MET A 127 2.70 0.07 14.45
CA MET A 127 2.80 -1.01 15.45
C MET A 127 1.60 -1.02 16.40
N ARG A 128 1.01 0.15 16.69
CA ARG A 128 -0.26 0.26 17.43
C ARG A 128 -1.44 -0.28 16.62
N TYR A 129 -1.54 0.08 15.34
CA TYR A 129 -2.57 -0.44 14.44
C TYR A 129 -2.47 -1.97 14.27
N ALA A 130 -1.26 -2.49 14.06
CA ALA A 130 -0.98 -3.91 13.90
C ALA A 130 -1.22 -4.71 15.20
N ARG A 131 -1.10 -4.07 16.37
CA ARG A 131 -1.47 -4.67 17.66
C ARG A 131 -2.98 -4.69 17.90
N ALA A 132 -3.71 -3.69 17.39
CA ALA A 132 -5.15 -3.55 17.56
C ALA A 132 -5.98 -4.33 16.52
N SER A 133 -5.38 -4.67 15.38
CA SER A 133 -6.06 -5.42 14.31
C SER A 133 -6.14 -6.91 14.65
N PRO A 134 -7.34 -7.55 14.57
CA PRO A 134 -7.46 -9.00 14.69
C PRO A 134 -6.63 -9.70 13.62
N ALA A 135 -6.06 -10.86 13.97
CA ALA A 135 -5.11 -11.62 13.15
C ALA A 135 -5.65 -12.16 11.81
N ASP A 136 -6.85 -11.78 11.39
CA ASP A 136 -7.56 -12.29 10.21
C ASP A 136 -7.27 -11.50 8.92
N TYR A 137 -6.32 -10.56 8.94
CA TYR A 137 -5.98 -9.69 7.80
C TYR A 137 -4.51 -9.78 7.34
N ILE A 138 -3.85 -10.93 7.55
CA ILE A 138 -2.56 -11.26 6.94
C ILE A 138 -2.61 -12.68 6.37
#